data_AF-A0A831WUD9-F1
#
_entry.id   AF-A0A831WUD9-F1
#
_cell.length_a   1.000
_cell.length_b   1.000
_cell.length_c   1.000
_cell.angle_alpha   90.00
_cell.angle_beta   90.00
_cell.angle_gamma   90.00
#
_symmetry.space_group_name_H-M   'P 1'
#
loop_
_entity.id
_entity.type
_entity.pdbx_description
1 polymer ?
#
loop_
_entity_poly.entity_id
_entity_poly.type
_entity_poly.pdbx_seq_one_letter_code
_entity_poly.pdbx_strand_id
1 'polypeptide(L)'
;MTRLKVGDPVIYRKPKNSSSPGPRAKQVYPLEKGETYHYVVDKFWMVSDVRNDGSLELVTRTGKKRRIDRDDPKLHKPHILEQVIYRRRFPDPDAVIRNARREA
;
A
#
# COMPACT_ATOMS: atom_id res chain seq x y z
N MET A 1 7.48 -15.48 -7.77
CA MET A 1 6.85 -14.16 -7.52
C MET A 1 5.54 -14.07 -8.28
N THR A 2 4.41 -13.92 -7.59
CA THR A 2 3.09 -13.79 -8.24
C THR A 2 3.03 -12.47 -9.01
N ARG A 3 2.77 -12.52 -10.31
CA ARG A 3 2.62 -11.32 -11.15
C ARG A 3 1.45 -10.47 -10.62
N LEU A 4 1.69 -9.16 -10.45
CA LEU A 4 0.67 -8.18 -10.08
C LEU A 4 -0.09 -7.75 -11.34
N LYS A 5 -1.41 -7.64 -11.22
CA LYS A 5 -2.30 -7.14 -12.30
C LYS A 5 -3.20 -6.03 -11.77
N VAL A 6 -3.77 -5.25 -12.69
CA VAL A 6 -4.76 -4.22 -12.37
C VAL A 6 -5.91 -4.83 -11.57
N GLY A 7 -6.32 -4.15 -10.49
CA GLY A 7 -7.32 -4.62 -9.54
C GLY A 7 -6.77 -5.46 -8.38
N ASP A 8 -5.50 -5.88 -8.41
CA ASP A 8 -4.92 -6.62 -7.30
C ASP A 8 -4.76 -5.72 -6.05
N PRO A 9 -5.19 -6.18 -4.86
CA PRO A 9 -4.91 -5.48 -3.62
C PRO A 9 -3.43 -5.64 -3.23
N VAL A 10 -2.83 -4.58 -2.70
CA VAL A 10 -1.45 -4.58 -2.22
C VAL A 10 -1.33 -3.86 -0.88
N ILE A 11 -0.40 -4.32 -0.04
CA ILE A 11 -0.05 -3.67 1.21
C ILE A 11 1.35 -3.08 1.08
N TYR A 12 1.47 -1.79 1.38
CA TYR A 12 2.76 -1.10 1.44
C TYR A 12 3.12 -0.76 2.88
N ARG A 13 4.27 -1.26 3.35
CA ARG A 13 4.82 -0.98 4.68
C ARG A 13 5.58 0.34 4.66
N LYS A 14 4.90 1.45 4.98
CA LYS A 14 5.51 2.78 4.98
C LYS A 14 6.20 3.07 6.32
N PRO A 15 7.54 3.20 6.38
CA PRO A 15 8.21 3.67 7.58
C PRO A 15 7.90 5.15 7.83
N LYS A 16 7.78 5.52 9.10
CA LYS A 16 7.49 6.88 9.59
C LYS A 16 8.21 7.12 10.90
N ASN A 17 8.58 8.38 11.13
CA ASN A 17 9.12 8.87 12.39
C ASN A 17 8.24 10.00 12.92
N SER A 18 7.88 9.98 14.21
CA SER A 18 7.11 11.04 14.88
C SER A 18 7.18 10.88 16.40
N SER A 19 6.99 11.97 17.14
CA SER A 19 6.83 11.95 18.61
C SER A 19 5.52 11.31 19.07
N SER A 20 4.51 11.23 18.20
CA SER A 20 3.20 10.64 18.51
C SER A 20 2.79 9.62 17.44
N PRO A 21 3.15 8.33 17.62
CA PRO A 21 2.68 7.24 16.76
C PRO A 21 1.15 7.14 16.80
N GLY A 22 0.52 7.15 15.62
CA GLY A 22 -0.93 7.02 15.54
C GLY A 22 -1.43 5.59 15.82
N PRO A 23 -2.75 5.37 15.97
CA PRO A 23 -3.34 4.06 16.33
C PRO A 23 -3.07 2.88 15.36
N ARG A 24 -2.47 3.15 14.20
CA ARG A 24 -2.10 2.13 13.19
C ARG A 24 -0.58 1.92 13.09
N ALA A 25 0.19 2.54 13.99
CA ALA A 25 1.61 2.32 14.09
C ALA A 25 1.85 0.86 14.52
N LYS A 26 2.74 0.19 13.80
CA LYS A 26 3.23 -1.15 14.11
C LYS A 26 4.75 -1.08 14.27
N GLN A 27 5.33 -2.06 14.97
CA GLN A 27 6.78 -2.14 15.20
C GLN A 27 7.33 -0.79 15.69
N VAL A 28 6.78 -0.30 16.80
CA VAL A 28 7.10 1.01 17.35
C VAL A 28 8.34 0.89 18.23
N TYR A 29 9.37 1.66 17.92
CA TYR A 29 10.61 1.70 18.68
C TYR A 29 11.00 3.15 18.98
N PRO A 30 11.46 3.46 20.20
CA PRO A 30 12.03 4.76 20.49
C PRO A 30 13.34 4.93 19.70
N LEU A 31 13.59 6.14 19.21
CA LEU A 31 14.89 6.53 18.67
C LEU A 31 15.84 6.95 19.80
N GLU A 32 17.15 6.96 19.54
CA GLU A 32 18.21 7.08 20.55
C GLU A 32 18.06 8.28 21.51
N LYS A 33 17.47 9.38 21.05
CA LYS A 33 17.25 10.60 21.85
C LYS A 33 15.90 10.65 22.58
N GLY A 34 15.08 9.60 22.50
CA GLY A 34 13.81 9.46 23.25
C GLY A 34 12.64 10.35 22.81
N GLU A 35 12.89 11.41 22.04
CA GLU A 35 11.87 12.38 21.63
C GLU A 35 10.96 11.90 20.50
N THR A 36 11.40 10.89 19.75
CA THR A 36 10.71 10.40 18.56
C THR A 36 10.72 8.89 18.49
N TYR A 37 9.69 8.35 17.83
CA TYR A 37 9.54 6.92 17.60
C TYR A 37 9.66 6.62 16.11
N HIS A 38 10.34 5.55 15.78
CA HIS A 38 10.26 4.89 14.48
C HIS A 38 9.12 3.87 14.50
N TYR A 39 8.28 3.89 13.48
CA TYR A 39 7.22 2.90 13.30
C TYR A 39 6.89 2.67 11.82
N VAL A 40 6.21 1.56 11.53
CA VAL A 40 5.66 1.28 10.21
C VAL A 40 4.14 1.41 10.22
N VAL A 41 3.59 1.87 9.10
CA VAL A 41 2.15 1.92 8.86
C VAL A 41 1.83 1.19 7.57
N ASP A 42 0.98 0.17 7.68
CA ASP A 42 0.44 -0.52 6.52
C ASP A 42 -0.52 0.40 5.75
N LYS A 43 -0.25 0.51 4.45
CA LYS A 43 -1.09 1.23 3.49
C LYS A 43 -1.75 0.22 2.57
N PHE A 44 -3.08 0.23 2.58
CA PHE A 44 -3.92 -0.65 1.78
C PHE A 44 -4.24 0.07 0.47
N TRP A 45 -3.65 -0.40 -0.62
CA TRP A 45 -3.76 0.18 -1.95
C TRP A 45 -4.18 -0.88 -2.96
N MET A 46 -4.39 -0.45 -4.19
CA MET A 46 -4.76 -1.32 -5.29
C MET A 46 -4.00 -0.94 -6.54
N VAL A 47 -3.63 -1.93 -7.35
CA VAL A 47 -2.97 -1.69 -8.63
C VAL A 47 -3.97 -1.06 -9.60
N SER A 48 -3.70 0.15 -10.06
CA SER A 48 -4.46 0.82 -11.12
C SER A 48 -3.82 0.64 -12.50
N ASP A 49 -2.49 0.52 -12.57
CA ASP A 49 -1.78 0.29 -13.82
C ASP A 49 -0.46 -0.48 -13.60
N VAL A 50 -0.04 -1.25 -14.60
CA VAL A 50 1.23 -1.98 -14.64
C VAL A 50 2.01 -1.51 -15.85
N ARG A 51 3.04 -0.70 -15.63
CA ARG A 51 3.78 -0.06 -16.71
C ARG A 51 4.83 -1.00 -17.29
N ASN A 52 5.16 -0.77 -18.56
CA ASN A 52 6.18 -1.56 -19.29
C ASN A 52 7.60 -1.39 -18.73
N ASP A 53 7.85 -0.29 -18.01
CA ASP A 53 9.14 0.00 -17.37
C ASP A 53 9.34 -0.73 -16.02
N GLY A 54 8.41 -1.59 -15.63
CA GLY A 54 8.48 -2.36 -14.38
C GLY A 54 7.89 -1.65 -13.16
N SER A 55 7.46 -0.38 -13.29
CA SER A 55 6.77 0.32 -12.22
C SER A 55 5.27 0.05 -12.18
N LEU A 56 4.69 0.17 -10.99
CA LEU A 56 3.26 0.02 -10.73
C LEU A 56 2.66 1.37 -10.39
N GLU A 57 1.50 1.65 -10.96
CA GLU A 57 0.63 2.71 -10.48
C GLU A 57 -0.38 2.12 -9.50
N LEU A 58 -0.41 2.68 -8.31
CA LEU A 58 -1.22 2.25 -7.20
C LEU A 58 -2.19 3.37 -6.81
N VAL A 59 -3.41 3.01 -6.48
CA VAL A 59 -4.42 3.95 -6.01
C VAL A 59 -4.75 3.69 -4.54
N THR A 60 -4.81 4.78 -3.79
CA THR A 60 -5.21 4.75 -2.38
C THR A 60 -6.74 4.75 -2.24
N ARG A 61 -7.26 4.42 -1.06
CA ARG A 61 -8.70 4.49 -0.77
C ARG A 61 -9.34 5.85 -1.07
N THR A 62 -8.57 6.94 -0.99
CA THR A 62 -9.06 8.30 -1.30
C THR A 62 -8.82 8.70 -2.77
N GLY A 63 -8.50 7.76 -3.65
CA GLY A 63 -8.27 8.04 -5.08
C GLY A 63 -6.88 8.62 -5.41
N LYS A 64 -6.03 8.93 -4.43
CA LYS A 64 -4.67 9.41 -4.71
C LYS A 64 -3.85 8.33 -5.39
N LYS A 65 -3.17 8.67 -6.49
CA LYS A 65 -2.26 7.79 -7.22
C LYS A 65 -0.84 7.84 -6.64
N ARG A 66 -0.14 6.71 -6.70
CA ARG A 66 1.25 6.54 -6.25
C ARG A 66 1.98 5.61 -7.21
N ARG A 67 3.19 5.99 -7.61
CA ARG A 67 4.05 5.17 -8.45
C ARG A 67 5.13 4.53 -7.59
N ILE A 68 5.25 3.20 -7.64
CA ILE A 68 6.25 2.43 -6.89
C ILE A 68 6.82 1.35 -7.81
N ASP A 69 8.08 0.98 -7.56
CA ASP A 69 8.70 -0.15 -8.23
C ASP A 69 7.99 -1.46 -7.86
N ARG A 70 7.84 -2.37 -8.83
CA ARG A 70 7.22 -3.68 -8.60
C ARG A 70 7.99 -4.51 -7.57
N ASP A 71 9.30 -4.36 -7.52
CA ASP A 71 10.21 -5.14 -6.68
C ASP A 71 10.59 -4.38 -5.38
N ASP A 72 9.88 -3.29 -5.04
CA ASP A 72 10.07 -2.61 -3.74
C ASP A 72 9.77 -3.61 -2.60
N PRO A 73 10.73 -3.91 -1.72
CA PRO A 73 10.57 -4.91 -0.65
C PRO A 73 9.50 -4.52 0.38
N LYS A 74 9.06 -3.25 0.41
CA LYS A 74 7.98 -2.79 1.29
C LYS A 74 6.60 -3.08 0.71
N LEU A 75 6.52 -3.41 -0.58
CA LEU A 75 5.29 -3.76 -1.28
C LEU A 75 5.11 -5.28 -1.29
N HIS A 76 3.94 -5.75 -0.85
CA HIS A 76 3.61 -7.17 -0.93
C HIS A 76 2.12 -7.37 -1.22
N LYS A 77 1.80 -8.55 -1.77
CA LYS A 77 0.42 -9.01 -1.84
C LYS A 77 -0.06 -9.41 -0.44
N PRO A 78 -1.28 -9.01 -0.04
CA PRO A 78 -1.85 -9.45 1.22
C PRO A 78 -2.07 -10.96 1.20
N HIS A 79 -1.77 -11.62 2.32
CA HIS A 79 -2.16 -13.01 2.55
C HIS A 79 -3.68 -13.16 2.63
N ILE A 80 -4.20 -14.39 2.49
CA ILE A 80 -5.66 -14.66 2.45
C ILE A 80 -6.37 -14.07 3.69
N LEU A 81 -5.80 -14.28 4.88
CA LEU A 81 -6.36 -13.72 6.13
C LEU A 81 -6.33 -12.18 6.15
N GLU A 82 -5.25 -11.58 5.66
CA GLU A 82 -5.14 -10.11 5.58
C GLU A 82 -6.15 -9.53 4.58
N GLN A 83 -6.40 -10.23 3.46
CA GLN A 83 -7.42 -9.84 2.49
C GLN A 83 -8.82 -9.83 3.12
N VAL A 84 -9.14 -10.82 3.97
CA VAL A 84 -10.44 -10.90 4.64
C VAL A 84 -10.56 -9.85 5.75
N ILE A 85 -9.58 -9.77 6.66
CA ILE A 85 -9.60 -8.87 7.83
C ILE A 85 -9.58 -7.40 7.39
N TYR A 86 -8.79 -7.08 6.37
CA TYR A 86 -8.61 -5.70 5.90
C TYR A 86 -9.43 -5.35 4.66
N ARG A 87 -10.38 -6.20 4.24
CA ARG A 87 -11.19 -5.99 3.02
C ARG A 87 -11.76 -4.58 2.90
N ARG A 88 -12.31 -4.04 3.99
CA ARG A 88 -12.92 -2.68 4.03
C ARG A 88 -11.92 -1.53 3.92
N ARG A 89 -10.61 -1.80 4.06
CA ARG A 89 -9.56 -0.79 3.99
C ARG A 89 -8.99 -0.62 2.59
N PHE A 90 -9.17 -1.63 1.74
CA PHE A 90 -8.78 -1.55 0.33
C PHE A 90 -9.75 -0.65 -0.46
N PRO A 91 -9.28 -0.03 -1.54
CA PRO A 91 -10.16 0.55 -2.56
C PRO A 91 -11.11 -0.49 -3.15
N ASP A 92 -12.21 -0.04 -3.76
CA ASP A 92 -13.12 -0.91 -4.50
C ASP A 92 -12.47 -1.42 -5.81
N PRO A 93 -12.28 -2.74 -5.98
CA PRO A 93 -11.70 -3.33 -7.19
C PRO A 93 -12.38 -2.89 -8.48
N ASP A 94 -13.70 -2.91 -8.51
CA ASP A 94 -14.46 -2.68 -9.74
C ASP A 94 -14.37 -1.21 -10.15
N ALA A 95 -14.36 -0.30 -9.17
CA ALA A 95 -14.13 1.12 -9.41
C ALA A 95 -12.73 1.38 -9.98
N VAL A 96 -11.69 0.72 -9.45
CA VAL A 96 -10.32 0.89 -9.93
C VAL A 96 -10.15 0.35 -11.35
N ILE A 97 -10.65 -0.87 -11.61
CA ILE A 97 -10.58 -1.48 -12.94
C ILE A 97 -11.32 -0.63 -13.97
N ARG A 98 -12.51 -0.12 -13.63
CA ARG A 98 -13.28 0.76 -14.53
C ARG A 98 -12.54 2.06 -14.83
N ASN A 99 -11.91 2.68 -13.83
CA ASN A 99 -11.16 3.93 -14.03
C ASN A 99 -9.90 3.69 -14.87
N ALA A 100 -9.17 2.60 -14.62
CA ALA A 100 -8.01 2.23 -15.42
C ALA A 100 -8.36 2.04 -16.91
N ARG A 101 -9.51 1.41 -17.22
CA ARG A 101 -9.99 1.23 -18.60
C ARG A 101 -10.36 2.53 -19.33
N ARG A 102 -10.65 3.61 -18.60
CA ARG A 102 -10.96 4.92 -19.21
C ARG A 102 -9.71 5.71 -19.60
N GLU A 103 -8.57 5.36 -18.98
CA GLU A 103 -7.29 6.07 -19.14
C GLU A 103 -6.32 5.35 -20.09
N ALA A 104 -6.65 4.11 -20.50
CA ALA A 104 -5.91 3.31 -21.46
C ALA A 104 -6.43 3.51 -22.89
#